data_AF-A0A2X2I5R2-F1
#
_entry.id   AF-A0A2X2I5R2-F1
#
_cell.length_a   1.000
_cell.length_b   1.000
_cell.length_c   1.000
_cell.angle_alpha   90.00
_cell.angle_beta   90.00
_cell.angle_gamma   90.00
#
_symmetry.space_group_name_H-M   'P 1'
#
loop_
_entity.id
_entity.type
_entity.pdbx_description
1 polymer ?
#
loop_
_entity_poly.entity_id
_entity_poly.type
_entity_poly.pdbx_seq_one_letter_code
_entity_poly.pdbx_strand_id
1 'polypeptide(L)'
;MGCDSLPVKFTVTGEVSGCPWLVTVRVISHSATVPPETYIGPQTPVSTCPAQSLTPYDISWDQNYVVKNKVIRLQSTGGMIEKTLPTFLMKDGKLCDGGQASDEGAYCRFVTQMLTFSSSGCDNGKVTVTPNRHPITDKEVHDMVVHVDTTERQPIDSTCRFTYVLNMF
;
A
#
# COMPACT_ATOMS: atom_id res chain seq x y z
N MET A 1 -34.16 1.46 8.64
CA MET A 1 -32.92 0.77 8.23
C MET A 1 -31.90 1.04 9.32
N GLY A 2 -31.49 0.00 10.06
CA GLY A 2 -30.51 0.09 11.14
C GLY A 2 -29.21 -0.59 10.74
N CYS A 3 -28.09 -0.14 11.30
CA CYS A 3 -26.84 -0.88 11.23
C CYS A 3 -26.87 -1.96 12.31
N ASP A 4 -26.77 -3.22 11.92
CA ASP A 4 -26.59 -4.34 12.85
C ASP A 4 -25.09 -4.63 13.02
N SER A 5 -24.67 -4.92 14.26
CA SER A 5 -23.33 -5.36 14.58
C SER A 5 -23.32 -6.87 14.75
N LEU A 6 -22.50 -7.57 13.96
CA LEU A 6 -22.29 -9.02 14.08
C LEU A 6 -20.88 -9.29 14.63
N PRO A 7 -20.71 -9.55 15.94
CA PRO A 7 -19.41 -9.85 16.49
C PRO A 7 -18.94 -11.24 16.04
N VAL A 8 -17.83 -11.29 15.30
CA VAL A 8 -17.18 -12.55 14.88
C VAL A 8 -15.98 -12.80 15.77
N LYS A 9 -15.97 -13.94 16.48
CA LYS A 9 -14.85 -14.37 17.31
C LYS A 9 -14.05 -15.44 16.58
N PHE A 10 -12.78 -15.17 16.33
CA PHE A 10 -11.83 -16.15 15.79
C PHE A 10 -11.09 -16.81 16.95
N THR A 11 -11.06 -18.13 16.97
CA THR A 11 -10.29 -18.92 17.95
C THR A 11 -9.32 -19.78 17.16
N VAL A 12 -8.02 -19.55 17.32
CA VAL A 12 -6.98 -20.36 16.69
C VAL A 12 -6.56 -21.41 17.70
N THR A 13 -6.76 -22.69 17.38
CA THR A 13 -6.34 -23.83 18.22
C THR A 13 -5.07 -24.44 17.63
N GLY A 14 -3.92 -24.24 18.28
CA GLY A 14 -2.61 -24.78 17.89
C GLY A 14 -1.44 -23.97 18.47
N GLU A 15 -0.21 -24.46 18.34
CA GLU A 15 0.99 -23.63 18.54
C GLU A 15 1.02 -22.57 17.44
N VAL A 16 0.49 -21.38 17.75
CA VAL A 16 0.75 -20.18 16.94
C VAL A 16 2.23 -19.88 17.06
N SER A 17 2.98 -20.11 15.98
CA SER A 17 4.42 -19.85 15.87
C SER A 17 4.74 -18.34 15.83
N GLY A 18 4.18 -17.58 16.76
CA GLY A 18 4.43 -16.15 16.91
C GLY A 18 3.54 -15.25 16.06
N CYS A 19 3.40 -14.00 16.52
CA CYS A 19 2.84 -12.93 15.72
C CYS A 19 3.78 -12.60 14.54
N PRO A 20 3.24 -12.12 13.40
CA PRO A 20 1.86 -11.69 13.22
C PRO A 20 1.03 -12.71 12.43
N TRP A 21 -0.13 -13.05 12.97
CA TRP A 21 -1.21 -13.68 12.21
C TRP A 21 -2.16 -12.58 11.74
N LEU A 22 -2.62 -12.65 10.49
CA LEU A 22 -3.42 -11.60 9.86
C LEU A 22 -4.76 -12.16 9.40
N VAL A 23 -5.82 -11.82 10.15
CA VAL A 23 -7.21 -12.13 9.83
C VAL A 23 -7.83 -10.87 9.31
N THR A 24 -8.33 -10.92 8.08
CA THR A 24 -9.05 -9.82 7.45
C THR A 24 -10.47 -10.27 7.21
N VAL A 25 -11.44 -9.47 7.66
CA VAL A 25 -12.85 -9.74 7.43
C VAL A 25 -13.31 -8.90 6.25
N ARG A 26 -13.97 -9.54 5.27
CA ARG A 26 -14.71 -8.88 4.20
C ARG A 26 -16.18 -9.21 4.37
N VAL A 27 -17.00 -8.21 4.64
CA VAL A 27 -18.44 -8.38 4.79
C VAL A 27 -19.11 -8.15 3.45
N ILE A 28 -19.93 -9.10 3.02
CA ILE A 28 -20.80 -8.98 1.85
C ILE A 28 -22.23 -9.04 2.38
N SER A 29 -23.00 -7.98 2.14
CA SER A 29 -24.38 -7.85 2.58
C SER A 29 -25.30 -7.84 1.38
N HIS A 30 -26.40 -8.57 1.46
CA HIS A 30 -27.43 -8.60 0.42
C HIS A 30 -28.71 -7.97 0.94
N SER A 31 -29.26 -7.04 0.19
CA SER A 31 -30.59 -6.49 0.41
C SER A 31 -31.63 -7.38 -0.26
N ALA A 32 -32.73 -7.66 0.45
CA ALA A 32 -33.90 -8.34 -0.10
C ALA A 32 -34.82 -7.38 -0.90
N THR A 33 -34.39 -6.14 -1.18
CA THR A 33 -35.11 -5.21 -2.04
C THR A 33 -35.25 -5.76 -3.47
N VAL A 34 -36.22 -5.22 -4.23
CA VAL A 34 -36.34 -5.48 -5.67
C VAL A 34 -36.06 -4.16 -6.39
N PRO A 35 -34.93 -4.02 -7.10
CA PRO A 35 -33.90 -5.03 -7.34
C PRO A 35 -33.02 -5.32 -6.09
N PRO A 36 -32.42 -6.53 -6.00
CA PRO A 36 -31.53 -6.88 -4.90
C PRO A 36 -30.23 -6.09 -5.01
N GLU A 37 -29.88 -5.40 -3.93
CA GLU A 37 -28.64 -4.63 -3.84
C GLU A 37 -27.59 -5.43 -3.07
N THR A 38 -26.34 -5.39 -3.52
CA THR A 38 -25.22 -6.00 -2.80
C THR A 38 -24.30 -4.90 -2.32
N TYR A 39 -24.06 -4.87 -1.01
CA TYR A 39 -23.05 -4.02 -0.41
C TYR A 39 -21.82 -4.85 -0.08
N ILE A 40 -20.65 -4.37 -0.49
CA ILE A 40 -19.36 -4.97 -0.16
C ILE A 40 -18.65 -4.00 0.77
N GLY A 41 -18.53 -4.40 2.05
CA GLY A 41 -17.82 -3.64 3.05
C GLY A 41 -16.30 -3.64 2.82
N PRO A 42 -15.59 -2.65 3.36
CA PRO A 42 -14.14 -2.60 3.30
C PRO A 42 -13.52 -3.79 4.03
N GLN A 43 -12.38 -4.27 3.52
CA GLN A 43 -11.57 -5.27 4.20
C GLN A 43 -11.02 -4.68 5.51
N THR A 44 -11.40 -5.27 6.63
CA THR A 44 -10.98 -4.81 7.96
C THR A 44 -10.10 -5.85 8.63
N PRO A 45 -8.84 -5.52 8.99
CA PRO A 45 -8.01 -6.43 9.78
C PRO A 45 -8.56 -6.53 11.21
N VAL A 46 -8.70 -7.74 11.72
CA VAL A 46 -9.21 -8.04 13.08
C VAL A 46 -8.20 -8.78 13.96
N SER A 47 -6.95 -8.88 13.49
CA SER A 47 -5.87 -9.50 14.25
C SER A 47 -5.44 -8.65 15.44
N THR A 48 -5.20 -9.31 16.57
CA THR A 48 -4.60 -8.70 17.76
C THR A 48 -3.18 -9.24 17.93
N CYS A 49 -2.18 -8.40 17.67
CA CYS A 49 -0.76 -8.70 17.90
C CYS A 49 -0.22 -7.65 18.89
N PRO A 50 0.82 -7.96 19.70
CA PRO A 50 1.49 -6.95 20.51
C PRO A 50 1.99 -5.82 19.61
N ALA A 51 1.78 -4.57 20.04
CA ALA A 51 2.30 -3.41 19.34
C ALA A 51 3.82 -3.54 19.17
N GLN A 52 4.30 -3.55 17.93
CA GLN A 52 5.72 -3.39 17.67
C GLN A 52 6.01 -1.96 17.29
N SER A 53 7.24 -1.55 17.58
CA SER A 53 7.72 -0.25 17.18
C SER A 53 7.69 -0.12 15.66
N LEU A 54 7.11 0.99 15.20
CA LEU A 54 7.12 1.40 13.80
C LEU A 54 8.39 2.18 13.43
N THR A 55 9.20 2.57 14.42
CA THR A 55 10.44 3.31 14.22
C THR A 55 11.45 2.66 13.26
N PRO A 56 11.60 1.32 13.17
CA PRO A 56 12.57 0.74 12.25
C PRO A 56 12.06 0.67 10.80
N TYR A 57 10.79 1.02 10.53
CA TYR A 57 10.20 0.89 9.20
C TYR A 57 10.24 2.19 8.40
N ASP A 58 10.59 2.08 7.12
CA ASP A 58 10.61 3.18 6.15
C ASP A 58 10.05 2.69 4.81
N ILE A 59 9.61 3.63 3.97
CA ILE A 59 9.32 3.36 2.55
C ILE A 59 10.46 3.92 1.70
N SER A 60 10.91 3.13 0.72
CA SER A 60 12.03 3.47 -0.14
C SER A 60 11.70 3.38 -1.63
N TRP A 61 12.36 4.21 -2.44
CA TRP A 61 12.38 4.11 -3.90
C TRP A 61 13.50 3.20 -4.45
N ASP A 62 14.25 2.54 -3.56
CA ASP A 62 15.32 1.59 -3.89
C ASP A 62 15.21 0.37 -2.96
N GLN A 63 15.42 -0.81 -3.51
CA GLN A 63 15.30 -2.07 -2.79
C GLN A 63 16.47 -2.30 -1.81
N ASN A 64 17.63 -1.67 -2.05
CA ASN A 64 18.87 -2.02 -1.38
C ASN A 64 19.21 -1.09 -0.20
N TYR A 65 18.66 0.13 -0.19
CA TYR A 65 18.89 1.14 0.84
C TYR A 65 17.71 2.13 0.89
N VAL A 66 17.59 2.87 2.00
CA VAL A 66 16.48 3.80 2.20
C VAL A 66 16.67 5.07 1.37
N VAL A 67 15.76 5.29 0.41
CA VAL A 67 15.69 6.49 -0.43
C VAL A 67 14.30 7.09 -0.31
N LYS A 68 14.19 8.27 0.29
CA LYS A 68 12.89 8.94 0.53
C LYS A 68 12.42 9.82 -0.64
N ASN A 69 13.36 10.32 -1.44
CA ASN A 69 13.09 11.19 -2.59
C ASN A 69 13.56 10.54 -3.88
N LYS A 70 12.75 10.62 -4.94
CA LYS A 70 13.11 10.15 -6.28
C LYS A 70 13.06 11.31 -7.27
N VAL A 71 14.16 11.50 -7.98
CA VAL A 71 14.21 12.44 -9.11
C VAL A 71 14.28 11.62 -10.40
N ILE A 72 13.35 11.89 -11.32
CA ILE A 72 13.38 11.33 -12.67
C ILE A 72 13.69 12.43 -13.67
N ARG A 73 14.54 12.12 -14.65
CA ARG A 73 14.79 13.00 -15.80
C ARG A 73 14.20 12.32 -17.02
N LEU A 74 13.32 13.01 -17.72
CA LEU A 74 12.63 12.52 -18.90
C LEU A 74 12.99 13.42 -20.07
N GLN A 75 13.12 12.81 -21.25
CA GLN A 75 13.32 13.53 -22.50
C GLN A 75 11.96 13.67 -23.18
N SER A 76 11.62 14.88 -23.61
CA SER A 76 10.36 15.14 -24.31
C SER A 76 10.28 14.29 -25.58
N THR A 77 9.18 13.54 -25.72
CA THR A 77 8.85 12.79 -26.93
C THR A 77 7.88 13.54 -27.82
N GLY A 78 7.35 14.68 -27.36
CA GLY A 78 6.26 15.40 -28.03
C GLY A 78 4.90 14.70 -27.88
N GLY A 79 4.77 13.82 -26.88
CA GLY A 79 3.53 13.12 -26.56
C GLY A 79 3.53 12.67 -25.10
N MET A 80 2.75 11.63 -24.80
CA MET A 80 2.66 11.09 -23.45
C MET A 80 3.88 10.23 -23.12
N ILE A 81 4.47 10.48 -21.94
CA ILE A 81 5.51 9.63 -21.36
C ILE A 81 4.91 8.93 -20.14
N GLU A 82 5.05 7.61 -20.09
CA GLU A 82 4.69 6.78 -18.95
C GLU A 82 5.96 6.22 -18.31
N LYS A 83 6.03 6.24 -16.97
CA LYS A 83 7.11 5.61 -16.22
C LYS A 83 6.62 5.03 -14.91
N THR A 84 6.88 3.75 -14.72
CA THR A 84 6.56 3.04 -13.46
C THR A 84 7.75 3.08 -12.51
N LEU A 85 7.49 3.45 -11.26
CA LEU A 85 8.49 3.52 -10.20
C LEU A 85 8.04 2.69 -8.99
N PRO A 86 8.68 1.56 -8.70
CA PRO A 86 8.33 0.75 -7.55
C PRO A 86 8.77 1.41 -6.24
N THR A 87 8.05 1.08 -5.17
CA THR A 87 8.38 1.41 -3.78
C THR A 87 8.55 0.14 -2.97
N PHE A 88 9.39 0.19 -1.95
CA PHE A 88 9.77 -0.97 -1.13
C PHE A 88 9.56 -0.65 0.35
N LEU A 89 9.11 -1.64 1.12
CA LEU A 89 9.11 -1.56 2.57
C LEU A 89 10.50 -1.91 3.07
N MET A 90 11.05 -1.05 3.92
CA MET A 90 12.35 -1.25 4.54
C MET A 90 12.19 -1.44 6.05
N LYS A 91 12.99 -2.33 6.63
CA LYS A 91 13.14 -2.53 8.07
C LYS A 91 14.61 -2.43 8.43
N ASP A 92 14.95 -1.53 9.36
CA ASP A 92 16.33 -1.29 9.81
C ASP A 92 17.30 -1.02 8.64
N GLY A 93 16.81 -0.32 7.61
CA GLY A 93 17.57 0.01 6.41
C GLY A 93 17.71 -1.11 5.37
N LYS A 94 17.13 -2.29 5.60
CA LYS A 94 17.14 -3.45 4.70
C LYS A 94 15.76 -3.72 4.12
N LEU A 95 15.70 -4.43 3.01
CA LEU A 95 14.43 -4.83 2.40
C LEU A 95 13.61 -5.69 3.37
N CYS A 96 12.37 -5.27 3.61
CA CYS A 96 11.36 -6.08 4.29
C CYS A 96 10.63 -6.94 3.25
N ASP A 97 11.14 -8.13 2.99
CA ASP A 97 10.65 -9.02 1.93
C ASP A 97 9.43 -9.83 2.37
N GLY A 98 8.24 -9.35 2.00
CA GLY A 98 6.96 -10.02 2.26
C GLY A 98 6.78 -11.35 1.53
N GLY A 99 7.64 -11.68 0.55
CA GLY A 99 7.59 -12.93 -0.19
C GLY A 99 8.24 -14.11 0.52
N GLN A 100 9.00 -13.87 1.60
CA GLN A 100 9.68 -14.95 2.32
C GLN A 100 8.72 -15.75 3.18
N ALA A 101 8.85 -17.08 3.12
CA ALA A 101 8.17 -18.03 4.00
C ALA A 101 8.89 -18.14 5.37
N SER A 102 9.22 -17.01 5.96
CA SER A 102 9.87 -16.87 7.28
C SER A 102 9.03 -16.00 8.20
N ASP A 103 9.31 -16.03 9.51
CA ASP A 103 8.66 -15.13 10.49
C ASP A 103 8.91 -13.66 10.16
N GLU A 104 10.09 -13.34 9.64
CA GLU A 104 10.43 -12.00 9.16
C GLU A 104 9.55 -11.59 7.98
N GLY A 105 9.39 -12.47 6.98
CA GLY A 105 8.49 -12.23 5.86
C GLY A 105 7.02 -12.12 6.29
N ALA A 106 6.58 -12.91 7.28
CA ALA A 106 5.26 -12.76 7.89
C ALA A 106 5.08 -11.38 8.52
N TYR A 107 6.11 -10.89 9.21
CA TYR A 107 6.10 -9.56 9.79
C TYR A 107 6.03 -8.45 8.74
N CYS A 108 6.81 -8.58 7.66
CA CYS A 108 6.75 -7.64 6.53
C CYS A 108 5.36 -7.60 5.90
N ARG A 109 4.71 -8.74 5.68
CA ARG A 109 3.32 -8.81 5.18
C ARG A 109 2.35 -8.06 6.08
N PHE A 110 2.46 -8.26 7.38
CA PHE A 110 1.62 -7.59 8.36
C PHE A 110 1.79 -6.07 8.33
N VAL A 111 3.03 -5.58 8.35
CA VAL A 111 3.32 -4.14 8.26
C VAL A 111 2.81 -3.55 6.94
N THR A 112 3.06 -4.23 5.81
CA THR A 112 2.58 -3.81 4.48
C THR A 112 1.05 -3.71 4.42
N GLN A 113 0.33 -4.56 5.16
CA GLN A 113 -1.12 -4.47 5.23
C GLN A 113 -1.62 -3.27 6.04
N MET A 114 -0.84 -2.83 7.03
CA MET A 114 -1.16 -1.66 7.88
C MET A 114 -0.77 -0.32 7.26
N LEU A 115 -0.14 -0.32 6.09
CA LEU A 115 0.17 0.89 5.34
C LEU A 115 -1.10 1.51 4.76
N THR A 116 -1.33 2.78 5.12
CA THR A 116 -2.29 3.65 4.46
C THR A 116 -1.54 4.61 3.56
N PHE A 117 -1.87 4.59 2.28
CA PHE A 117 -1.30 5.48 1.27
C PHE A 117 -2.20 6.70 1.05
N SER A 118 -1.59 7.87 0.94
CA SER A 118 -2.25 9.10 0.51
C SER A 118 -1.35 9.90 -0.44
N SER A 119 -1.93 10.50 -1.46
CA SER A 119 -1.23 11.36 -2.42
C SER A 119 -1.79 12.78 -2.34
N SER A 120 -0.92 13.78 -2.30
CA SER A 120 -1.33 15.19 -2.46
C SER A 120 -1.32 15.62 -3.93
N GLY A 121 -0.99 14.72 -4.85
CA GLY A 121 -0.81 15.03 -6.27
C GLY A 121 0.51 15.73 -6.59
N CYS A 122 0.58 16.21 -7.82
CA CYS A 122 1.73 16.93 -8.38
C CYS A 122 1.37 18.41 -8.54
N ASP A 123 2.36 19.29 -8.43
CA ASP A 123 2.21 20.74 -8.59
C ASP A 123 2.04 21.22 -10.05
N ASN A 124 2.17 20.31 -11.03
CA ASN A 124 1.99 20.60 -12.44
C ASN A 124 0.88 19.74 -13.05
N GLY A 125 -0.11 20.36 -13.68
CA GLY A 125 -1.27 19.67 -14.26
C GLY A 125 -0.96 18.75 -15.44
N LYS A 126 0.24 18.84 -16.04
CA LYS A 126 0.72 17.92 -17.08
C LYS A 126 1.33 16.64 -16.51
N VAL A 127 1.48 16.56 -15.20
CA VAL A 127 2.07 15.42 -14.49
C VAL A 127 1.00 14.80 -13.59
N THR A 128 0.73 13.53 -13.80
CA THR A 128 -0.14 12.74 -12.92
C THR A 128 0.59 11.51 -12.43
N VAL A 129 0.26 11.06 -11.22
CA VAL A 129 0.83 9.84 -10.65
C VAL A 129 -0.29 8.99 -10.09
N THR A 130 -0.36 7.76 -10.58
CA THR A 130 -1.35 6.77 -10.14
C THR A 130 -0.64 5.66 -9.38
N PRO A 131 -0.95 5.48 -8.08
CA PRO A 131 -0.39 4.40 -7.27
C PRO A 131 -1.11 3.08 -7.53
N ASN A 132 -0.38 2.02 -7.87
CA ASN A 132 -0.90 0.66 -8.00
C ASN A 132 -0.34 -0.20 -6.88
N ARG A 133 -1.20 -0.71 -5.99
CA ARG A 133 -0.78 -1.53 -4.85
C ARG A 133 -0.41 -2.95 -5.30
N HIS A 134 0.70 -3.46 -4.79
CA HIS A 134 1.09 -4.86 -4.96
C HIS A 134 0.44 -5.79 -3.92
N PRO A 135 0.30 -7.09 -4.24
CA PRO A 135 0.08 -8.13 -3.25
C PRO A 135 1.07 -8.02 -2.08
N ILE A 136 0.61 -8.32 -0.85
CA ILE A 136 1.47 -8.27 0.35
C ILE A 136 2.65 -9.25 0.30
N THR A 137 2.56 -10.27 -0.56
CA THR A 137 3.60 -11.28 -0.81
C THR A 137 4.69 -10.81 -1.77
N ASP A 138 4.55 -9.63 -2.38
CA ASP A 138 5.56 -9.07 -3.26
C ASP A 138 6.60 -8.28 -2.44
N LYS A 139 7.73 -7.96 -3.06
CA LYS A 139 8.77 -7.10 -2.46
C LYS A 139 8.38 -5.63 -2.58
N GLU A 140 7.74 -5.31 -3.68
CA GLU A 140 7.18 -4.01 -4.01
C GLU A 140 5.91 -3.77 -3.18
N VAL A 141 5.73 -2.53 -2.74
CA VAL A 141 4.54 -2.09 -2.00
C VAL A 141 3.54 -1.45 -2.95
N HIS A 142 4.02 -0.48 -3.74
CA HIS A 142 3.26 0.18 -4.80
C HIS A 142 4.15 0.46 -6.01
N ASP A 143 3.56 0.34 -7.18
CA ASP A 143 4.05 0.91 -8.42
C ASP A 143 3.45 2.30 -8.61
N MET A 144 4.31 3.33 -8.66
CA MET A 144 3.91 4.70 -8.95
C MET A 144 3.98 4.90 -10.46
N VAL A 145 2.83 4.87 -11.13
CA VAL A 145 2.75 5.09 -12.57
C VAL A 145 2.67 6.59 -12.84
N VAL A 146 3.82 7.15 -13.23
CA VAL A 146 3.99 8.55 -13.58
C VAL A 146 3.63 8.76 -15.04
N HIS A 147 2.78 9.73 -15.28
CA HIS A 147 2.27 10.14 -16.57
C HIS A 147 2.65 11.61 -16.80
N VAL A 148 3.41 11.89 -17.86
CA VAL A 148 3.82 13.26 -18.23
C VAL A 148 3.41 13.58 -19.67
N ASP A 149 2.58 14.61 -19.83
CA ASP A 149 2.21 15.14 -21.14
C ASP A 149 3.28 16.11 -21.64
N THR A 150 4.03 15.71 -22.67
CA THR A 150 5.08 16.52 -23.29
C THR A 150 4.70 17.09 -24.65
N THR A 151 3.42 17.09 -25.01
CA THR A 151 2.91 17.50 -26.34
C THR A 151 3.30 18.92 -26.71
N GLU A 152 3.33 19.84 -25.74
CA GLU A 152 3.73 21.23 -25.95
C GLU A 152 5.25 21.45 -26.11
N ARG A 153 6.06 20.40 -25.91
CA ARG A 153 7.53 20.40 -26.06
C ARG A 153 8.26 21.51 -25.27
N GLN A 154 7.63 22.00 -24.20
CA GLN A 154 8.24 22.92 -23.25
C GLN A 154 8.88 22.16 -22.09
N PRO A 155 9.90 22.74 -21.43
CA PRO A 155 10.41 22.20 -20.18
C PRO A 155 9.31 22.07 -19.13
N ILE A 156 9.27 20.94 -18.43
CA ILE A 156 8.34 20.67 -17.34
C ILE A 156 9.19 20.39 -16.10
N ASP A 157 8.93 21.13 -15.04
CA ASP A 157 9.39 20.81 -13.68
C ASP A 157 8.14 20.55 -12.83
N SER A 158 8.19 19.50 -12.02
CA SER A 158 7.09 19.14 -11.13
C SER A 158 7.55 18.35 -9.92
N THR A 159 6.96 18.66 -8.77
CA THR A 159 7.08 17.90 -7.54
C THR A 159 5.76 17.21 -7.21
N CYS A 160 5.80 15.89 -7.05
CA CYS A 160 4.69 15.10 -6.53
C CYS A 160 4.99 14.67 -5.09
N ARG A 161 4.00 14.73 -4.19
CA ARG A 161 4.19 14.31 -2.79
C ARG A 161 3.23 13.19 -2.41
N PHE A 162 3.77 12.23 -1.67
CA PHE A 162 3.09 11.03 -1.22
C PHE A 162 3.35 10.84 0.27
N THR A 163 2.36 10.33 0.98
CA THR A 163 2.45 10.05 2.41
C THR A 163 2.05 8.60 2.64
N TYR A 164 2.91 7.88 3.36
CA TYR A 164 2.60 6.58 3.93
C TYR A 164 2.40 6.75 5.42
N VAL A 165 1.27 6.28 5.91
CA VAL A 165 0.95 6.24 7.35
C VAL A 165 0.89 4.78 7.77
N LEU A 166 1.68 4.41 8.76
CA LEU A 166 1.66 3.09 9.38
C LEU A 166 0.67 3.11 10.55
N ASN A 167 -0.46 2.41 10.39
CA ASN A 167 -1.51 2.35 11.40
C ASN A 167 -1.43 1.00 12.13
N MET A 168 -0.72 0.95 13.26
CA MET A 168 -0.77 -0.20 14.16
C MET A 168 -1.68 0.13 15.35
N PHE A 169 -2.65 -0.76 15.61
CA PHE A 169 -3.57 -0.68 16.75
C PHE A 169 -2.89 -1.08 18.06
#